data_AF-A0A0D2EXQ5-F1
#
_entry.id   AF-A0A0D2EXQ5-F1
#
_cell.length_a   1.000
_cell.length_b   1.000
_cell.length_c   1.000
_cell.angle_alpha   90.00
_cell.angle_beta   90.00
_cell.angle_gamma   90.00
#
_symmetry.space_group_name_H-M   'P 1'
#
loop_
_entity.id
_entity.type
_entity.pdbx_description
1 polymer ?
#
loop_
_entity_poly.entity_id
_entity_poly.type
_entity_poly.pdbx_seq_one_letter_code
_entity_poly.pdbx_strand_id
1 'polypeptide(L)'
;MSAALPDRDHDSEPEQTAQTPSPPTTGAGYPSLQPALHLQIQIGPASHVGSLSRGAPLTVVPLVSGTLRSEPGFPVDVDAWTRAPGVDYVHNDPDGSRMRLRSDLVVADTRGEEIHVHYTGIVDITNEMRRILGRSANARSTDFGHSFIHITFETGAMRYRALEQALFVGSGRFILTDEGLKVEYRISKVCAGPGGAEESSSSG
;
A
#
# COMPACT_ATOMS: atom_id res chain seq x y z
N MET A 1 63.70 -56.87 24.62
CA MET A 1 63.74 -55.46 25.07
C MET A 1 62.80 -54.70 24.16
N SER A 2 61.64 -54.31 24.70
CA SER A 2 60.49 -53.78 23.95
C SER A 2 60.67 -52.29 23.69
N ALA A 3 60.55 -51.86 22.44
CA ALA A 3 60.57 -50.45 22.04
C ALA A 3 59.18 -49.84 22.21
N ALA A 4 59.11 -48.70 22.90
CA ALA A 4 57.89 -47.94 23.13
C ALA A 4 57.45 -47.21 21.84
N LEU A 5 56.16 -47.31 21.52
CA LEU A 5 55.47 -46.52 20.48
C LEU A 5 55.15 -45.12 21.05
N PRO A 6 55.24 -44.05 20.24
CA PRO A 6 54.77 -42.73 20.65
C PRO A 6 53.23 -42.64 20.59
N ASP A 7 52.67 -41.94 21.58
CA ASP A 7 51.26 -41.57 21.71
C ASP A 7 50.79 -40.81 20.47
N ARG A 8 49.60 -41.16 19.96
CA ARG A 8 48.92 -40.40 18.92
C ARG A 8 48.20 -39.23 19.59
N ASP A 9 48.72 -38.03 19.39
CA ASP A 9 48.00 -36.79 19.69
C ASP A 9 46.66 -36.78 18.95
N HIS A 10 45.60 -36.60 19.73
CA HIS A 10 44.23 -36.46 19.25
C HIS A 10 44.06 -35.01 18.77
N ASP A 11 44.19 -34.78 17.47
CA ASP A 11 43.81 -33.52 16.82
C ASP A 11 42.34 -33.24 17.15
N SER A 12 42.12 -32.29 18.05
CA SER A 12 40.79 -31.78 18.39
C SER A 12 40.47 -30.64 17.42
N GLU A 13 39.61 -30.92 16.44
CA GLU A 13 39.03 -29.88 15.58
C GLU A 13 38.33 -28.82 16.45
N PRO A 14 38.46 -27.51 16.17
CA PRO A 14 37.73 -26.51 16.91
C PRO A 14 36.25 -26.60 16.55
N GLU A 15 35.45 -26.97 17.54
CA GLU A 15 34.00 -26.94 17.50
C GLU A 15 33.56 -25.51 17.20
N GLN A 16 33.11 -25.30 15.97
CA GLN A 16 32.60 -24.01 15.50
C GLN A 16 31.27 -23.78 16.22
N THR A 17 31.32 -23.16 17.40
CA THR A 17 30.15 -22.76 18.16
C THR A 17 29.27 -21.91 17.28
N ALA A 18 28.17 -22.49 16.77
CA ALA A 18 27.12 -21.77 16.10
C ALA A 18 26.60 -20.71 17.09
N GLN A 19 26.96 -19.46 16.85
CA GLN A 19 26.42 -18.34 17.61
C GLN A 19 24.91 -18.35 17.38
N THR A 20 24.16 -18.68 18.43
CA THR A 20 22.71 -18.54 18.42
C THR A 20 22.42 -17.06 18.18
N PRO A 21 21.67 -16.68 17.13
CA PRO A 21 21.40 -15.29 16.87
C PRO A 21 20.69 -14.68 18.08
N SER A 22 21.23 -13.57 18.58
CA SER A 22 20.64 -12.79 19.65
C SER A 22 19.15 -12.50 19.33
N PRO A 23 18.26 -12.48 20.35
CA PRO A 23 16.85 -12.22 20.12
C PRO A 23 16.68 -10.89 19.35
N PRO A 24 15.85 -10.85 18.29
CA PRO A 24 15.71 -9.66 17.47
C PRO A 24 15.23 -8.49 18.32
N THR A 25 15.95 -7.37 18.23
CA THR A 25 15.51 -6.07 18.76
C THR A 25 14.10 -5.78 18.23
N THR A 26 13.22 -5.23 19.06
CA THR A 26 11.83 -4.91 18.67
C THR A 26 11.79 -4.16 17.33
N GLY A 27 11.31 -4.82 16.27
CA GLY A 27 11.20 -4.25 14.91
C GLY A 27 12.20 -4.80 13.88
N ALA A 28 13.22 -5.57 14.29
CA ALA A 28 14.15 -6.20 13.36
C ALA A 28 13.42 -7.24 12.48
N GLY A 29 13.62 -7.14 11.16
CA GLY A 29 13.01 -8.05 10.17
C GLY A 29 11.60 -7.68 9.70
N TYR A 30 10.95 -6.67 10.29
CA TYR A 30 9.67 -6.15 9.81
C TYR A 30 9.85 -5.05 8.76
N PRO A 31 8.91 -4.82 7.84
CA PRO A 31 8.97 -3.67 6.94
C PRO A 31 8.73 -2.34 7.69
N SER A 32 9.25 -1.25 7.13
CA SER A 32 8.90 0.12 7.50
C SER A 32 8.16 0.82 6.36
N LEU A 33 7.61 2.00 6.63
CA LEU A 33 6.88 2.80 5.66
C LEU A 33 7.51 4.20 5.51
N GLN A 34 7.79 4.59 4.27
CA GLN A 34 8.22 5.94 3.90
C GLN A 34 7.06 6.67 3.21
N PRO A 35 6.61 7.86 3.68
CA PRO A 35 5.66 8.68 2.93
C PRO A 35 6.13 8.94 1.50
N ALA A 36 5.26 8.74 0.52
CA ALA A 36 5.65 8.73 -0.88
C ALA A 36 4.72 9.56 -1.76
N LEU A 37 3.43 9.27 -1.75
CA LEU A 37 2.46 9.86 -2.68
C LEU A 37 1.17 10.22 -1.95
N HIS A 38 0.43 11.13 -2.56
CA HIS A 38 -0.86 11.60 -2.11
C HIS A 38 -1.85 11.51 -3.28
N LEU A 39 -2.89 10.69 -3.10
CA LEU A 39 -3.96 10.49 -4.08
C LEU A 39 -5.26 11.10 -3.54
N GLN A 40 -5.85 12.01 -4.30
CA GLN A 40 -7.18 12.57 -4.03
C GLN A 40 -8.08 12.32 -5.23
N ILE A 41 -9.30 11.85 -4.98
CA ILE A 41 -10.27 11.51 -6.02
C ILE A 41 -11.65 12.05 -5.64
N GLN A 42 -12.29 12.77 -6.56
CA GLN A 42 -13.72 13.05 -6.53
C GLN A 42 -14.48 11.82 -7.02
N ILE A 43 -15.39 11.30 -6.20
CA ILE A 43 -16.22 10.16 -6.60
C ILE A 43 -17.61 10.62 -7.05
N GLY A 44 -18.13 9.91 -8.05
CA GLY A 44 -19.44 10.14 -8.65
C GLY A 44 -20.54 9.33 -7.98
N PRO A 45 -21.79 9.44 -8.49
CA PRO A 45 -22.91 8.65 -7.99
C PRO A 45 -22.69 7.16 -8.21
N ALA A 46 -22.94 6.36 -7.17
CA ALA A 46 -22.80 4.91 -7.21
C ALA A 46 -23.90 4.23 -8.03
N SER A 47 -23.52 3.21 -8.80
CA SER A 47 -24.44 2.29 -9.49
C SER A 47 -24.50 0.96 -8.74
N HIS A 48 -25.68 0.62 -8.22
CA HIS A 48 -25.90 -0.65 -7.50
C HIS A 48 -26.26 -1.77 -8.49
N VAL A 49 -25.23 -2.41 -9.05
CA VAL A 49 -25.39 -3.50 -10.04
C VAL A 49 -26.01 -4.75 -9.40
N GLY A 50 -25.67 -5.04 -8.14
CA GLY A 50 -26.15 -6.23 -7.44
C GLY A 50 -25.39 -7.49 -7.86
N SER A 51 -25.89 -8.65 -7.42
CA SER A 51 -25.32 -9.96 -7.79
C SER A 51 -26.32 -11.07 -7.46
N LEU A 52 -27.03 -11.57 -8.47
CA LEU A 52 -28.09 -12.55 -8.27
C LEU A 52 -27.55 -13.96 -7.97
N SER A 53 -26.43 -14.35 -8.58
CA SER A 53 -25.89 -15.72 -8.48
C SER A 53 -24.68 -15.87 -7.55
N ARG A 54 -23.92 -14.79 -7.30
CA ARG A 54 -22.65 -14.88 -6.56
C ARG A 54 -22.75 -14.50 -5.08
N GLY A 55 -23.91 -14.02 -4.62
CA GLY A 55 -24.13 -13.66 -3.21
C GLY A 55 -23.34 -12.44 -2.69
N ALA A 56 -22.47 -11.84 -3.50
CA ALA A 56 -21.70 -10.64 -3.19
C ALA A 56 -22.11 -9.49 -4.12
N PRO A 57 -23.04 -8.60 -3.71
CA PRO A 57 -23.50 -7.48 -4.54
C PRO A 57 -22.36 -6.60 -5.02
N LEU A 58 -22.37 -6.25 -6.31
CA LEU A 58 -21.45 -5.28 -6.89
C LEU A 58 -22.05 -3.87 -6.83
N THR A 59 -21.26 -2.91 -6.36
CA THR A 59 -21.49 -1.47 -6.56
C THR A 59 -20.35 -0.92 -7.41
N VAL A 60 -20.68 -0.14 -8.44
CA VAL A 60 -19.71 0.50 -9.32
C VAL A 60 -19.72 2.00 -9.04
N VAL A 61 -18.56 2.57 -8.70
CA VAL A 61 -18.40 3.98 -8.35
C VAL A 61 -17.50 4.66 -9.39
N PRO A 62 -18.00 5.68 -10.12
CA PRO A 62 -17.16 6.47 -11.00
C PRO A 62 -16.12 7.28 -10.22
N LEU A 63 -14.86 7.24 -10.65
CA LEU A 63 -13.79 8.10 -10.15
C LEU A 63 -13.69 9.30 -11.10
N VAL A 64 -14.43 10.37 -10.81
CA VAL A 64 -14.73 11.45 -11.76
C VAL A 64 -13.50 12.27 -12.12
N SER A 65 -12.72 12.64 -11.11
CA SER A 65 -11.46 13.34 -11.28
C SER A 65 -10.53 13.05 -10.11
N GLY A 66 -9.24 13.24 -10.29
CA GLY A 66 -8.29 13.06 -9.20
C GLY A 66 -6.89 13.56 -9.51
N THR A 67 -6.07 13.63 -8.47
CA THR A 67 -4.67 14.01 -8.54
C THR A 67 -3.80 13.00 -7.82
N LEU A 68 -2.64 12.70 -8.39
CA LEU A 68 -1.57 11.94 -7.76
C LEU A 68 -0.35 12.86 -7.64
N ARG A 69 0.09 13.11 -6.41
CA ARG A 69 1.19 14.03 -6.11
C ARG A 69 2.22 13.37 -5.22
N SER A 70 3.47 13.78 -5.32
CA SER A 70 4.51 13.29 -4.42
C SER A 70 4.50 14.00 -3.08
N GLU A 71 4.78 13.25 -2.03
CA GLU A 71 5.04 13.81 -0.71
C GLU A 71 6.42 14.49 -0.69
N PRO A 72 6.61 15.54 0.12
CA PRO A 72 7.91 16.19 0.26
C PRO A 72 9.01 15.19 0.63
N GLY A 73 10.10 15.17 -0.17
CA GLY A 73 11.26 14.30 0.05
C GLY A 73 11.15 12.91 -0.58
N PHE A 74 10.06 12.57 -1.28
CA PHE A 74 10.02 11.38 -2.12
C PHE A 74 10.83 11.60 -3.42
N PRO A 75 11.70 10.66 -3.85
CA PRO A 75 12.64 10.91 -4.95
C PRO A 75 12.02 10.90 -6.35
N VAL A 76 10.82 10.36 -6.52
CA VAL A 76 10.10 10.40 -7.80
C VAL A 76 9.16 11.60 -7.76
N ASP A 77 9.38 12.58 -8.62
CA ASP A 77 8.55 13.79 -8.69
C ASP A 77 7.32 13.59 -9.58
N VAL A 78 6.22 13.17 -8.95
CA VAL A 78 4.90 13.02 -9.57
C VAL A 78 4.03 14.24 -9.27
N ASP A 79 3.55 14.88 -10.34
CA ASP A 79 2.44 15.84 -10.33
C ASP A 79 1.50 15.54 -11.52
N ALA A 80 0.50 14.71 -11.27
CA ALA A 80 -0.37 14.17 -12.30
C ALA A 80 -1.85 14.26 -11.92
N TRP A 81 -2.72 14.28 -12.93
CA TRP A 81 -4.18 14.29 -12.77
C TRP A 81 -4.85 13.34 -13.74
N THR A 82 -6.06 12.90 -13.38
CA THR A 82 -6.86 11.97 -14.19
C THR A 82 -7.09 12.51 -15.59
N ARG A 83 -6.81 11.69 -16.62
CA ARG A 83 -7.09 12.00 -18.03
C ARG A 83 -8.51 11.65 -18.46
N ALA A 84 -9.03 10.58 -17.88
CA ALA A 84 -10.40 10.11 -18.06
C ALA A 84 -10.94 9.64 -16.70
N PRO A 85 -12.26 9.54 -16.55
CA PRO A 85 -12.85 8.94 -15.35
C PRO A 85 -12.33 7.52 -15.14
N GLY A 86 -11.92 7.23 -13.91
CA GLY A 86 -11.63 5.87 -13.47
C GLY A 86 -12.89 5.17 -12.94
N VAL A 87 -12.72 3.97 -12.42
CA VAL A 87 -13.79 3.17 -11.85
C VAL A 87 -13.32 2.45 -10.60
N ASP A 88 -14.18 2.38 -9.58
CA ASP A 88 -14.03 1.49 -8.44
C ASP A 88 -15.15 0.45 -8.43
N TYR A 89 -14.76 -0.81 -8.32
CA TYR A 89 -15.63 -1.95 -8.16
C TYR A 89 -15.65 -2.36 -6.70
N VAL A 90 -16.78 -2.11 -6.04
CA VAL A 90 -16.97 -2.28 -4.61
C VAL A 90 -17.84 -3.49 -4.34
N HIS A 91 -17.31 -4.42 -3.53
CA HIS A 91 -18.07 -5.54 -3.00
C HIS A 91 -18.21 -5.41 -1.49
N ASN A 92 -19.44 -5.52 -0.98
CA ASN A 92 -19.65 -5.61 0.46
C ASN A 92 -19.44 -7.04 0.93
N ASP A 93 -18.74 -7.21 2.05
CA ASP A 93 -18.68 -8.49 2.75
C ASP A 93 -20.12 -8.90 3.17
N PRO A 94 -20.45 -10.21 3.20
CA PRO A 94 -21.81 -10.67 3.53
C PRO A 94 -22.31 -10.23 4.91
N ASP A 95 -21.40 -10.00 5.87
CA ASP A 95 -21.73 -9.53 7.21
C ASP A 95 -21.96 -8.00 7.28
N GLY A 96 -21.76 -7.28 6.17
CA GLY A 96 -21.89 -5.83 6.09
C GLY A 96 -20.86 -5.06 6.92
N SER A 97 -19.75 -5.71 7.33
CA SER A 97 -18.71 -5.10 8.15
C SER A 97 -17.65 -4.39 7.31
N ARG A 98 -17.46 -4.78 6.05
CA ARG A 98 -16.39 -4.27 5.19
C ARG A 98 -16.81 -4.11 3.73
N MET A 99 -16.14 -3.18 3.06
CA MET A 99 -16.11 -3.07 1.61
C MET A 99 -14.76 -3.55 1.07
N ARG A 100 -14.78 -4.25 -0.06
CA ARG A 100 -13.62 -4.69 -0.84
C ARG A 100 -13.57 -3.85 -2.11
N LEU A 101 -12.49 -3.09 -2.25
CA LEU A 101 -12.28 -2.18 -3.36
C LEU A 101 -11.42 -2.84 -4.44
N ARG A 102 -11.68 -2.49 -5.69
CA ARG A 102 -10.81 -2.76 -6.83
C ARG A 102 -10.98 -1.60 -7.80
N SER A 103 -9.96 -0.78 -7.92
CA SER A 103 -10.03 0.46 -8.67
C SER A 103 -8.99 0.53 -9.76
N ASP A 104 -9.36 1.20 -10.85
CA ASP A 104 -8.51 1.48 -11.99
C ASP A 104 -8.72 2.94 -12.44
N LEU A 105 -7.63 3.69 -12.59
CA LEU A 105 -7.62 5.04 -13.15
C LEU A 105 -6.31 5.31 -13.91
N VAL A 106 -6.35 6.27 -14.82
CA VAL A 106 -5.15 6.74 -15.55
C VAL A 106 -4.95 8.21 -15.25
N VAL A 107 -3.78 8.54 -14.71
CA VAL A 107 -3.34 9.92 -14.48
C VAL A 107 -2.21 10.28 -15.44
N ALA A 108 -2.06 11.56 -15.73
CA ALA A 108 -0.92 12.04 -16.50
C ALA A 108 -0.53 13.45 -16.07
N ASP A 109 0.74 13.77 -16.30
CA ASP A 109 1.32 15.05 -15.93
C ASP A 109 1.24 16.11 -17.05
N THR A 110 1.92 17.24 -16.85
CA THR A 110 2.00 18.36 -17.81
C THR A 110 2.70 18.01 -19.13
N ARG A 111 3.49 16.94 -19.18
CA ARG A 111 4.19 16.47 -20.39
C ARG A 111 3.41 15.39 -21.13
N GLY A 112 2.25 14.97 -20.60
CA GLY A 112 1.42 13.94 -21.21
C GLY A 112 1.88 12.52 -20.92
N GLU A 113 2.83 12.31 -20.01
CA GLU A 113 3.23 10.96 -19.63
C GLU A 113 2.21 10.36 -18.68
N GLU A 114 1.79 9.14 -19.01
CA GLU A 114 0.68 8.46 -18.35
C GLU A 114 1.19 7.47 -17.30
N ILE A 115 0.42 7.36 -16.22
CA ILE A 115 0.60 6.38 -15.16
C ILE A 115 -0.77 5.71 -14.96
N HIS A 116 -0.84 4.41 -15.22
CA HIS A 116 -1.96 3.60 -14.78
C HIS A 116 -1.81 3.36 -13.28
N VAL A 117 -2.88 3.62 -12.55
CA VAL A 117 -2.98 3.41 -11.11
C VAL A 117 -4.03 2.33 -10.89
N HIS A 118 -3.59 1.25 -10.27
CA HIS A 118 -4.46 0.17 -9.83
C HIS A 118 -4.38 0.05 -8.32
N TYR A 119 -5.51 -0.10 -7.63
CA TYR A 119 -5.48 -0.47 -6.23
C TYR A 119 -6.58 -1.43 -5.84
N THR A 120 -6.26 -2.26 -4.86
CA THR A 120 -7.25 -3.05 -4.10
C THR A 120 -7.23 -2.58 -2.67
N GLY A 121 -8.37 -2.69 -1.99
CA GLY A 121 -8.48 -2.14 -0.64
C GLY A 121 -9.56 -2.78 0.20
N ILE A 122 -9.47 -2.48 1.49
CA ILE A 122 -10.47 -2.84 2.48
C ILE A 122 -10.88 -1.56 3.20
N VAL A 123 -12.18 -1.37 3.32
CA VAL A 123 -12.77 -0.29 4.13
C VAL A 123 -13.63 -0.91 5.20
N ASP A 124 -13.38 -0.58 6.46
CA ASP A 124 -14.27 -0.94 7.56
C ASP A 124 -15.52 -0.04 7.53
N ILE A 125 -16.70 -0.66 7.63
CA ILE A 125 -17.98 0.05 7.68
C ILE A 125 -18.24 0.47 9.12
N THR A 126 -17.64 1.60 9.50
CA THR A 126 -17.86 2.28 10.78
C THR A 126 -19.24 2.96 10.83
N ASN A 127 -19.61 3.53 11.98
CA ASN A 127 -20.85 4.29 12.09
C ASN A 127 -20.82 5.56 11.24
N GLU A 128 -19.68 6.24 11.16
CA GLU A 128 -19.45 7.37 10.25
C GLU A 128 -19.65 6.94 8.80
N MET A 129 -19.06 5.80 8.41
CA MET A 129 -19.23 5.26 7.06
C MET A 129 -20.70 4.94 6.76
N ARG A 130 -21.43 4.30 7.68
CA ARG A 130 -22.88 4.05 7.51
C ARG A 130 -23.67 5.33 7.29
N ARG A 131 -23.33 6.43 7.99
CA ARG A 131 -23.98 7.74 7.80
C ARG A 131 -23.70 8.31 6.41
N ILE A 132 -22.46 8.19 5.92
CA ILE A 132 -22.10 8.62 4.56
C ILE A 132 -22.88 7.82 3.52
N LEU A 133 -22.84 6.48 3.59
CA LEU A 133 -23.52 5.59 2.65
C LEU A 133 -25.03 5.79 2.65
N GLY A 134 -25.61 6.03 3.83
CA GLY A 134 -27.03 6.33 4.01
C GLY A 134 -27.43 7.78 3.70
N ARG A 135 -26.50 8.64 3.25
CA ARG A 135 -26.74 10.07 2.96
C ARG A 135 -27.39 10.82 4.13
N SER A 136 -26.97 10.51 5.35
CA SER A 136 -27.49 11.15 6.55
C SER A 136 -27.12 12.63 6.57
N ALA A 137 -28.05 13.49 7.00
CA ALA A 137 -27.77 14.92 7.25
C ALA A 137 -26.67 15.14 8.32
N ASN A 138 -26.41 14.13 9.17
CA ASN A 138 -25.37 14.16 10.19
C ASN A 138 -24.06 13.47 9.74
N ALA A 139 -23.93 13.12 8.45
CA ALA A 139 -22.70 12.54 7.93
C ALA A 139 -21.55 13.56 8.00
N ARG A 140 -20.34 13.07 8.28
CA ARG A 140 -19.11 13.86 8.35
C ARG A 140 -17.98 13.10 7.66
N SER A 141 -16.93 13.80 7.27
CA SER A 141 -15.68 13.19 6.83
C SER A 141 -15.18 12.18 7.86
N THR A 142 -14.53 11.11 7.39
CA THR A 142 -13.91 10.12 8.26
C THR A 142 -12.47 10.51 8.58
N ASP A 143 -11.95 9.98 9.68
CA ASP A 143 -10.52 9.97 9.93
C ASP A 143 -9.82 8.85 9.13
N PHE A 144 -8.50 8.88 9.12
CA PHE A 144 -7.69 7.77 8.63
C PHE A 144 -7.76 6.56 9.58
N GLY A 145 -7.35 5.39 9.09
CA GLY A 145 -7.21 4.17 9.91
C GLY A 145 -8.31 3.11 9.74
N HIS A 146 -9.33 3.40 8.92
CA HIS A 146 -10.41 2.45 8.59
C HIS A 146 -10.49 2.11 7.10
N SER A 147 -9.54 2.60 6.31
CA SER A 147 -9.40 2.28 4.90
C SER A 147 -7.93 2.07 4.59
N PHE A 148 -7.59 0.92 4.01
CA PHE A 148 -6.25 0.60 3.58
C PHE A 148 -6.24 0.01 2.18
N ILE A 149 -5.26 0.42 1.37
CA ILE A 149 -5.08 -0.04 0.01
C ILE A 149 -3.70 -0.63 -0.22
N HIS A 150 -3.62 -1.61 -1.12
CA HIS A 150 -2.41 -1.97 -1.85
C HIS A 150 -2.53 -1.34 -3.24
N ILE A 151 -1.56 -0.51 -3.61
CA ILE A 151 -1.57 0.31 -4.83
C ILE A 151 -0.34 0.01 -5.68
N THR A 152 -0.57 -0.16 -6.98
CA THR A 152 0.45 -0.46 -7.97
C THR A 152 0.37 0.54 -9.12
N PHE A 153 1.52 0.74 -9.77
CA PHE A 153 1.67 1.68 -10.87
C PHE A 153 2.22 0.94 -12.09
N GLU A 154 1.81 1.38 -13.29
CA GLU A 154 2.39 0.95 -14.57
C GLU A 154 2.55 2.19 -15.47
N THR A 155 3.70 2.33 -16.14
CA THR A 155 4.01 3.51 -16.94
C THR A 155 5.07 3.25 -18.01
N GLY A 156 4.89 3.84 -19.19
CA GLY A 156 5.93 3.87 -20.23
C GLY A 156 7.03 4.92 -19.99
N ALA A 157 6.92 5.71 -18.92
CA ALA A 157 7.80 6.84 -18.64
C ALA A 157 9.02 6.45 -17.81
N MET A 158 10.22 6.62 -18.38
CA MET A 158 11.48 6.33 -17.68
C MET A 158 11.64 7.09 -16.36
N ARG A 159 11.09 8.30 -16.22
CA ARG A 159 11.16 9.07 -14.97
C ARG A 159 10.33 8.48 -13.83
N TYR A 160 9.32 7.68 -14.15
CA TYR A 160 8.41 7.06 -13.20
C TYR A 160 8.69 5.57 -12.97
N ARG A 161 9.70 5.01 -13.66
CA ARG A 161 10.13 3.60 -13.53
C ARG A 161 10.24 3.12 -12.07
N ALA A 162 10.74 3.96 -11.17
CA ALA A 162 10.93 3.57 -9.77
C ALA A 162 9.61 3.26 -9.04
N LEU A 163 8.46 3.72 -9.55
CA LEU A 163 7.13 3.38 -9.03
C LEU A 163 6.78 1.91 -9.30
N GLU A 164 7.27 1.31 -10.39
CA GLU A 164 7.03 -0.11 -10.71
C GLU A 164 7.96 -1.05 -9.94
N GLN A 165 9.01 -0.51 -9.35
CA GLN A 165 10.08 -1.27 -8.67
C GLN A 165 9.91 -1.27 -7.15
N ALA A 166 8.77 -0.82 -6.64
CA ALA A 166 8.49 -0.70 -5.22
C ALA A 166 7.07 -1.16 -4.88
N LEU A 167 6.89 -1.59 -3.63
CA LEU A 167 5.57 -1.88 -3.07
C LEU A 167 5.04 -0.65 -2.36
N PHE A 168 3.74 -0.40 -2.49
CA PHE A 168 3.08 0.73 -1.87
C PHE A 168 1.80 0.30 -1.15
N VAL A 169 1.57 0.93 -0.01
CA VAL A 169 0.33 0.81 0.75
C VAL A 169 -0.20 2.20 1.07
N GLY A 170 -1.51 2.37 1.09
CA GLY A 170 -2.15 3.64 1.40
C GLY A 170 -3.10 3.55 2.57
N SER A 171 -3.17 4.61 3.37
CA SER A 171 -4.26 4.80 4.34
C SER A 171 -5.23 5.83 3.80
N GLY A 172 -6.51 5.47 3.76
CA GLY A 172 -7.57 6.25 3.15
C GLY A 172 -8.51 6.91 4.15
N ARG A 173 -9.19 7.96 3.68
CA ARG A 173 -10.38 8.53 4.33
C ARG A 173 -11.35 9.10 3.31
N PHE A 174 -12.58 9.33 3.77
CA PHE A 174 -13.65 9.94 2.99
C PHE A 174 -13.85 11.38 3.44
N ILE A 175 -13.93 12.30 2.50
CA ILE A 175 -14.07 13.73 2.75
C ILE A 175 -15.39 14.20 2.16
N LEU A 176 -16.30 14.68 3.01
CA LEU A 176 -17.51 15.36 2.55
C LEU A 176 -17.18 16.82 2.26
N THR A 177 -17.51 17.28 1.06
CA THR A 177 -17.43 18.67 0.63
C THR A 177 -18.78 19.11 0.07
N ASP A 178 -18.93 20.41 -0.16
CA ASP A 178 -20.12 20.95 -0.83
C ASP A 178 -20.25 20.45 -2.29
N GLU A 179 -19.14 20.04 -2.90
CA GLU A 179 -19.04 19.48 -4.25
C GLU A 179 -19.36 17.97 -4.30
N GLY A 180 -19.54 17.32 -3.14
CA GLY A 180 -19.84 15.91 -3.02
C GLY A 180 -18.81 15.15 -2.20
N LEU A 181 -18.66 13.86 -2.50
CA LEU A 181 -17.79 12.96 -1.74
C LEU A 181 -16.44 12.81 -2.44
N LYS A 182 -15.36 13.06 -1.69
CA LYS A 182 -13.98 12.79 -2.11
C LYS A 182 -13.41 11.64 -1.30
N VAL A 183 -12.45 10.93 -1.88
CA VAL A 183 -11.58 10.00 -1.15
C VAL A 183 -10.15 10.51 -1.23
N GLU A 184 -9.43 10.35 -0.14
CA GLU A 184 -8.04 10.78 0.00
C GLU A 184 -7.22 9.62 0.54
N TYR A 185 -6.05 9.35 -0.06
CA TYR A 185 -5.11 8.34 0.39
C TYR A 185 -3.72 8.92 0.57
N ARG A 186 -3.15 8.72 1.76
CA ARG A 186 -1.72 8.92 2.02
C ARG A 186 -1.00 7.61 1.74
N ILE A 187 -0.15 7.62 0.72
CA ILE A 187 0.50 6.42 0.18
C ILE A 187 1.96 6.41 0.63
N SER A 188 2.38 5.27 1.15
CA SER A 188 3.75 5.03 1.60
C SER A 188 4.40 3.95 0.76
N LYS A 189 5.68 4.13 0.48
CA LYS A 189 6.57 3.08 -0.03
C LYS A 189 6.92 2.13 1.12
N VAL A 190 6.85 0.83 0.86
CA VAL A 190 7.33 -0.21 1.78
C VAL A 190 8.86 -0.29 1.68
N CYS A 191 9.52 -0.22 2.83
CA CYS A 191 10.97 -0.23 2.98
C CYS A 191 11.42 -1.34 3.94
N ALA A 192 12.70 -1.68 3.94
CA ALA A 192 13.28 -2.50 4.99
C ALA A 192 13.10 -1.81 6.35
N GLY A 193 12.80 -2.57 7.40
CA GLY A 193 12.73 -2.00 8.75
C GLY A 193 14.10 -1.72 9.35
N PRO A 194 14.12 -1.04 10.51
CA PRO A 194 15.34 -0.79 11.26
C PRO A 194 15.97 -2.14 11.65
N GLY A 195 17.10 -2.47 11.02
CA GLY A 195 17.81 -3.74 11.15
C GLY A 195 18.12 -4.45 9.82
N GLY A 196 17.53 -4.01 8.70
CA GLY A 196 17.81 -4.56 7.37
C GLY A 196 18.91 -3.84 6.57
N ALA A 197 19.55 -2.83 7.17
CA ALA A 197 20.52 -1.96 6.51
C ALA A 197 21.84 -1.86 7.29
N GLU A 198 22.43 -3.00 7.65
CA GLU A 198 23.85 -3.08 8.03
C GLU A 198 24.41 -4.39 7.48
N GLU A 199 25.09 -4.33 6.33
CA GLU A 199 26.20 -5.20 5.89
C GLU A 199 26.55 -4.91 4.41
N SER A 200 27.02 -3.70 4.10
CA SER A 200 27.79 -3.48 2.85
C SER A 200 28.63 -2.20 2.89
N SER A 201 29.42 -2.02 3.95
CA SER A 201 30.53 -1.07 3.90
C SER A 201 31.66 -1.45 4.85
N SER A 202 32.38 -2.53 4.55
CA SER A 202 33.78 -2.64 4.94
C SER A 202 34.54 -3.68 4.09
N SER A 203 35.21 -3.21 3.05
CA SER A 203 36.52 -3.73 2.66
C SER A 203 37.17 -2.68 1.78
N GLY A 204 38.04 -1.89 2.41
CA GLY A 204 39.09 -1.14 1.72
C GLY A 204 40.25 -2.04 1.33
#